data_AF-A0A821X0B1-F1
#
_entry.id   AF-A0A821X0B1-F1
#
_cell.length_a   1.000
_cell.length_b   1.000
_cell.length_c   1.000
_cell.angle_alpha   90.00
_cell.angle_beta   90.00
_cell.angle_gamma   90.00
#
_symmetry.space_group_name_H-M   'P 1'
#
loop_
_entity.id
_entity.type
_entity.pdbx_description
1 polymer ?
#
loop_
_entity_poly.entity_id
_entity_poly.type
_entity_poly.pdbx_seq_one_letter_code
_entity_poly.pdbx_strand_id
1 'polypeptide(L)'
;MSLKKSRSYLEQFGYLKKGQPEVGNLLMGDVSHSYEDEFRIAIKTLQEFGGIPVTGEIDHSTKELMKQKRCGRPDREVGDENRRKKRFAVQGEKWKHTNLTWR
;
A
#
# COMPACT_ATOMS: atom_id res chain seq x y z
N MET A 1 8.65 -3.34 -16.02
CA MET A 1 8.30 -2.37 -14.94
C MET A 1 9.60 -2.06 -14.22
N SER A 2 9.98 -0.79 -14.10
CA SER A 2 11.20 -0.37 -13.39
C SER A 2 10.98 -0.39 -11.87
N LEU A 3 12.03 -0.68 -11.08
CA LEU A 3 12.00 -0.71 -9.60
C LEU A 3 11.46 0.60 -8.98
N LYS A 4 11.78 1.75 -9.60
CA LYS A 4 11.25 3.05 -9.16
C LYS A 4 9.73 3.14 -9.30
N LYS A 5 9.18 2.56 -10.38
CA LYS A 5 7.74 2.58 -10.65
C LYS A 5 6.98 1.65 -9.70
N SER A 6 7.53 0.48 -9.39
CA SER A 6 6.91 -0.42 -8.41
C SER A 6 6.95 0.14 -6.99
N ARG A 7 8.03 0.82 -6.61
CA ARG A 7 8.10 1.53 -5.35
C ARG A 7 7.01 2.60 -5.22
N SER A 8 6.92 3.49 -6.21
CA SER A 8 5.90 4.56 -6.21
C SER A 8 4.47 4.00 -6.14
N TYR A 9 4.22 2.86 -6.78
CA TYR A 9 2.94 2.15 -6.68
C TYR A 9 2.68 1.66 -5.24
N LEU A 10 3.64 0.98 -4.61
CA LEU A 10 3.48 0.48 -3.24
C LEU A 10 3.28 1.63 -2.24
N GLU A 11 3.93 2.77 -2.45
CA GLU A 11 3.74 4.00 -1.65
C GLU A 11 2.37 4.66 -1.89
N GLN A 12 1.86 4.64 -3.13
CA GLN A 12 0.55 5.21 -3.46
C GLN A 12 -0.59 4.41 -2.83
N PHE A 13 -0.47 3.07 -2.81
CA PHE A 13 -1.53 2.19 -2.34
C PHE A 13 -1.43 1.79 -0.86
N GLY A 14 -0.45 2.35 -0.14
CA GLY A 14 -0.31 2.19 1.31
C GLY A 14 0.40 0.92 1.77
N TYR A 15 1.11 0.23 0.87
CA TYR A 15 1.92 -0.95 1.21
C TYR A 15 3.31 -0.57 1.71
N LEU A 16 3.81 0.61 1.35
CA LEU A 16 5.11 1.12 1.81
C LEU A 16 4.93 2.51 2.42
N LYS A 17 5.56 2.77 3.57
CA LYS A 17 5.59 4.10 4.17
C LYS A 17 6.40 5.02 3.26
N LYS A 18 5.82 6.17 2.89
CA LYS A 18 6.57 7.22 2.17
C LYS A 18 7.69 7.70 3.09
N GLY A 19 8.94 7.53 2.67
CA GLY A 19 10.06 8.14 3.37
C GLY A 19 9.87 9.66 3.37
N GLN A 20 9.92 10.29 4.53
CA GLN A 20 9.90 11.75 4.60
C GLN A 20 11.21 12.27 3.97
N PRO A 21 11.15 13.12 2.92
CA PRO A 21 12.36 13.62 2.26
C PRO A 21 13.26 14.43 3.20
N GLU A 22 12.72 15.04 4.26
CA GLU A 22 13.48 15.85 5.23
C GLU A 22 14.40 15.01 6.15
N VAL A 23 14.10 13.73 6.36
CA VAL A 23 14.92 12.82 7.20
C VAL A 23 15.81 11.88 6.38
N GLY A 24 15.79 12.02 5.05
CA GLY A 24 16.47 11.13 4.11
C GLY A 24 18.00 11.10 4.24
N ASN A 25 18.63 12.13 4.81
CA ASN A 25 20.09 12.20 4.95
C ASN A 25 20.61 11.72 6.32
N LEU A 26 19.76 11.55 7.34
CA LEU A 26 20.19 11.22 8.71
C LEU A 26 20.10 9.71 9.04
N LEU A 27 19.27 8.96 8.32
CA LEU A 27 18.95 7.56 8.66
C LEU A 27 19.58 6.52 7.73
N MET A 28 20.20 6.92 6.61
CA MET A 28 20.65 5.93 5.59
C MET A 28 21.89 5.09 5.96
N GLY A 29 22.55 5.35 7.10
CA GLY A 29 23.78 4.64 7.49
C GLY A 29 23.58 3.21 8.02
N ASP A 30 22.41 2.90 8.59
CA ASP A 30 22.09 1.60 9.25
C ASP A 30 20.80 0.96 8.72
N VAL A 31 20.02 1.67 7.89
CA VAL A 31 18.63 1.32 7.52
C VAL A 31 18.54 0.63 6.14
N SER A 32 19.66 0.38 5.45
CA SER A 32 19.62 -0.24 4.11
C SER A 32 19.13 -1.69 4.13
N HIS A 33 19.52 -2.47 5.14
CA HIS A 33 19.03 -3.85 5.32
C HIS A 33 17.54 -3.89 5.64
N SER A 34 17.04 -2.99 6.51
CA SER A 34 15.61 -2.94 6.83
C SER A 34 14.77 -2.54 5.61
N TYR A 35 15.33 -1.74 4.71
CA TYR A 35 14.61 -1.22 3.54
C TYR A 35 14.32 -2.28 2.48
N GLU A 36 15.26 -3.21 2.24
CA GLU A 36 15.03 -4.35 1.35
C GLU A 36 13.97 -5.31 1.94
N ASP A 37 14.03 -5.51 3.26
CA ASP A 37 13.05 -6.33 3.99
C ASP A 37 11.65 -5.71 3.95
N GLU A 38 11.52 -4.40 4.21
CA GLU A 38 10.24 -3.67 4.13
C GLU A 38 9.65 -3.74 2.72
N PHE A 39 10.47 -3.60 1.69
CA PHE A 39 10.03 -3.69 0.30
C PHE A 39 9.53 -5.11 -0.03
N ARG A 40 10.23 -6.15 0.42
CA ARG A 40 9.82 -7.55 0.22
C ARG A 40 8.50 -7.84 0.95
N ILE A 41 8.33 -7.33 2.17
CA ILE A 41 7.09 -7.44 2.96
C ILE A 41 5.93 -6.74 2.24
N ALA A 42 6.16 -5.54 1.70
CA ALA A 42 5.16 -4.79 0.94
C ALA A 42 4.69 -5.56 -0.30
N ILE A 43 5.60 -6.21 -1.04
CA ILE A 43 5.25 -7.05 -2.19
C ILE A 43 4.44 -8.27 -1.75
N LYS A 44 4.86 -8.98 -0.69
CA LYS A 44 4.11 -10.13 -0.18
C LYS A 44 2.67 -9.76 0.17
N THR A 45 2.51 -8.60 0.81
CA THR A 45 1.19 -8.07 1.20
C THR A 45 0.33 -7.72 -0.01
N LEU A 46 0.92 -7.11 -1.05
CA LEU A 46 0.22 -6.85 -2.31
C LEU A 46 -0.21 -8.15 -3.00
N GLN A 47 0.64 -9.17 -2.99
CA GLN A 47 0.34 -10.48 -3.58
C GLN A 47 -0.81 -11.17 -2.85
N GLU A 48 -0.81 -11.13 -1.52
CA GLU A 48 -1.90 -11.63 -0.69
C GLU A 48 -3.21 -10.90 -0.97
N PHE A 49 -3.18 -9.57 -1.07
CA PHE A 49 -4.35 -8.76 -1.42
C PHE A 49 -4.87 -9.06 -2.83
N GLY A 50 -3.95 -9.23 -3.79
CA GLY A 50 -4.27 -9.58 -5.17
C GLY A 50 -4.68 -11.03 -5.38
N GLY A 51 -4.62 -11.88 -4.35
CA GLY A 51 -4.92 -13.31 -4.44
C GLY A 51 -3.98 -14.09 -5.36
N ILE A 52 -2.75 -13.61 -5.56
CA ILE A 52 -1.72 -14.27 -6.37
C ILE A 52 -0.69 -14.95 -5.47
N PRO A 53 0.11 -15.90 -6.00
CA PRO A 53 1.14 -16.58 -5.20
C PRO A 53 2.10 -15.58 -4.53
N VAL A 54 2.31 -15.78 -3.22
CA VAL A 54 3.14 -14.89 -2.39
C VAL A 54 4.60 -15.33 -2.49
N THR A 55 5.37 -14.63 -3.33
CA THR A 55 6.81 -14.86 -3.53
C THR A 55 7.65 -13.78 -2.83
N GLY A 56 7.08 -12.58 -2.67
CA GLY A 56 7.80 -11.38 -2.24
C GLY A 56 8.63 -10.73 -3.35
N GLU A 57 8.48 -11.20 -4.60
CA GLU A 57 9.22 -10.69 -5.75
C GLU A 57 8.26 -10.20 -6.85
N ILE A 58 8.79 -9.36 -7.74
CA ILE A 58 7.98 -8.75 -8.81
C ILE A 58 7.93 -9.70 -10.01
N ASP A 59 7.12 -10.75 -9.85
CA ASP A 59 6.87 -11.77 -10.88
C ASP A 59 5.99 -11.24 -12.02
N HIS A 60 5.79 -12.06 -13.05
CA HIS A 60 4.91 -11.72 -14.16
C HIS A 60 3.48 -11.43 -13.68
N SER A 61 2.94 -12.30 -12.83
CA SER A 61 1.62 -12.14 -12.20
C SER A 61 1.51 -10.83 -11.42
N THR A 62 2.52 -10.50 -10.59
CA THR A 62 2.59 -9.23 -9.85
C THR A 62 2.59 -8.03 -10.80
N LYS A 63 3.34 -8.10 -11.93
CA LYS A 63 3.38 -7.03 -12.93
C LYS A 63 2.04 -6.84 -13.63
N GLU A 64 1.32 -7.92 -13.92
CA GLU A 64 0.00 -7.84 -14.53
C GLU A 64 -1.03 -7.26 -13.57
N LEU A 65 -1.03 -7.71 -12.31
CA LEU A 65 -1.86 -7.15 -11.26
C LEU A 65 -1.65 -5.63 -11.12
N MET A 66 -0.40 -5.18 -11.08
CA MET A 66 -0.08 -3.74 -10.98
C MET A 66 -0.43 -2.92 -12.22
N LYS A 67 -0.61 -3.56 -13.39
CA LYS A 67 -1.00 -2.88 -14.64
C LYS A 67 -2.51 -2.74 -14.79
N GLN A 68 -3.30 -3.54 -14.07
CA GLN A 68 -4.76 -3.49 -14.18
C GLN A 68 -5.30 -2.11 -13.78
N LYS A 69 -6.31 -1.63 -14.53
CA LYS A 69 -6.99 -0.37 -14.21
C LYS A 69 -7.71 -0.54 -12.87
N ARG A 70 -7.52 0.41 -11.96
CA ARG A 70 -8.01 0.33 -10.58
C ARG A 70 -8.36 1.71 -10.03
N CYS A 71 -9.09 1.74 -8.91
CA CYS A 71 -9.38 2.97 -8.20
C CYS A 71 -8.10 3.56 -7.59
N GLY A 72 -8.03 4.88 -7.42
CA GLY A 72 -6.88 5.57 -6.83
C GLY A 72 -6.86 5.56 -5.29
N ARG A 73 -7.83 4.88 -4.65
CA ARG A 73 -7.91 4.77 -3.18
C ARG A 73 -6.84 3.77 -2.70
N PRO A 74 -6.13 4.06 -1.59
CA PRO A 74 -5.21 3.10 -1.01
C PRO A 74 -5.94 1.85 -0.50
N ASP A 75 -5.29 0.69 -0.64
CA ASP A 75 -5.85 -0.60 -0.20
C ASP A 75 -5.76 -0.77 1.31
N ARG A 76 -4.74 -0.15 1.92
CA ARG A 76 -4.49 -0.16 3.36
C ARG A 76 -4.40 1.26 3.89
N GLU A 77 -5.10 1.49 5.00
CA GLU A 77 -5.00 2.73 5.76
C GLU A 77 -3.71 2.68 6.60
N VAL A 78 -2.91 3.75 6.55
CA VAL A 78 -1.65 3.83 7.30
C VAL A 78 -1.97 3.81 8.80
N GLY A 79 -1.54 2.75 9.51
CA GLY A 79 -1.73 2.59 10.96
C GLY A 79 -2.80 1.58 11.40
N ASP A 80 -3.42 0.82 10.48
CA ASP A 80 -4.40 -0.22 10.80
C ASP A 80 -3.79 -1.61 11.08
N GLU A 81 -2.47 -1.72 11.25
CA GLU A 81 -1.79 -3.01 11.40
C GLU A 81 -2.04 -3.68 12.76
N ASN A 82 -2.30 -2.89 13.81
CA ASN A 82 -2.45 -3.38 15.19
C ASN A 82 -3.85 -3.17 15.80
N ARG A 83 -4.85 -2.74 15.02
CA ARG A 83 -6.21 -2.50 15.54
C ARG A 83 -7.12 -3.68 15.24
N ARG A 84 -7.89 -4.11 16.25
CA ARG A 84 -8.97 -5.10 16.07
C ARG A 84 -9.97 -4.55 15.06
N LYS A 85 -10.02 -5.17 13.87
CA LYS A 85 -11.01 -4.83 12.84
C LYS A 85 -12.41 -5.14 13.35
N LYS A 86 -13.26 -4.11 13.44
CA LYS A 86 -14.69 -4.30 13.70
C LYS A 86 -15.29 -5.04 12.50
N ARG A 87 -16.21 -5.99 12.74
CA ARG A 87 -16.89 -6.78 11.69
C ARG A 87 -17.63 -5.93 10.66
N PHE A 88 -17.97 -4.70 11.06
CA PHE A 88 -18.54 -3.68 10.20
C PHE A 88 -17.60 -2.49 10.22
N ALA A 89 -17.21 -2.05 9.03
CA ALA A 89 -16.59 -0.76 8.87
C ALA A 89 -17.67 0.30 9.14
N VAL A 90 -17.57 1.02 10.26
CA VAL A 90 -18.09 2.39 10.28
C VAL A 90 -17.08 3.20 9.45
N GLN A 91 -16.97 2.90 8.16
CA GLN A 91 -16.09 3.62 7.26
C GLN A 91 -16.82 4.89 6.84
N GLY A 92 -16.27 6.03 7.27
CA GLY A 92 -16.67 7.35 6.83
C GLY A 92 -17.57 8.12 7.79
N GLU A 93 -17.69 9.41 7.50
CA GLU A 93 -18.79 10.23 8.00
C GLU A 93 -20.08 9.70 7.37
N LYS A 94 -20.95 9.11 8.20
CA LYS A 94 -22.31 8.79 7.78
C LYS A 94 -22.98 10.09 7.34
N TRP A 95 -23.55 10.10 6.14
CA TRP A 95 -24.39 11.21 5.70
C TRP A 95 -25.47 11.49 6.75
N LYS A 96 -25.53 12.74 7.23
CA LYS A 96 -26.52 13.16 8.24
C LYS A 96 -27.95 13.14 7.68
N HIS A 97 -28.08 13.27 6.36
CA HIS A 97 -29.34 13.25 5.62
C HIS A 97 -29.28 12.20 4.50
N THR A 98 -30.44 11.64 4.15
CA THR A 98 -30.58 10.61 3.11
C THR A 98 -30.80 11.19 1.72
N ASN A 99 -31.24 12.45 1.62
CA ASN A 99 -31.37 13.16 0.35
C ASN A 99 -30.00 13.70 -0.04
N LEU A 100 -29.33 12.99 -0.95
CA LEU A 100 -28.02 13.36 -1.47
C LEU A 100 -28.18 13.98 -2.86
N THR A 101 -27.57 15.14 -3.08
CA THR A 101 -27.52 15.82 -4.39
C THR A 101 -26.08 15.93 -4.85
N TRP A 102 -25.81 15.67 -6.12
CA TRP A 102 -24.49 15.80 -6.75
C TRP A 102 -24.55 16.77 -7.95
N ARG A 103 -23.39 17.30 -8.36
CA ARG A 103 -23.22 18.09 -9.59
C ARG A 103 -22.09 17.49 -10.42
#